data_AF-A0A2V6AMK8-F1
#
_entry.id   AF-A0A2V6AMK8-F1
#
_cell.length_a   1.000
_cell.length_b   1.000
_cell.length_c   1.000
_cell.angle_alpha   90.00
_cell.angle_beta   90.00
_cell.angle_gamma   90.00
#
_symmetry.space_group_name_H-M   'P 1'
#
loop_
_entity.id
_entity.type
_entity.pdbx_description
1 polymer ?
#
loop_
_entity_poly.entity_id
_entity_poly.type
_entity_poly.pdbx_seq_one_letter_code
_entity_poly.pdbx_strand_id
1 'polypeptide(L)'
;MIQARVRCSVVPILLLILSATAAVAGVRHFGYVYEAVTTAPGSLDIENWVTWSRTSNPQRADEVDFRHEFEFGVTENFQASLYVADWSYSADRQNSGFTYSDSALELIYNLTNPVI
;
A
#
# COMPACT_ATOMS: atom_id res chain seq x y z
N MET A 1 -11.96 37.03 35.32
CA MET A 1 -10.97 35.94 35.23
C MET A 1 -11.68 34.70 34.69
N ILE A 2 -11.34 34.25 33.47
CA ILE A 2 -11.83 32.97 32.91
C ILE A 2 -10.58 32.16 32.59
N GLN A 3 -10.32 31.12 33.37
CA GLN A 3 -9.24 30.17 33.13
C GLN A 3 -9.74 29.13 32.11
N ALA A 4 -9.25 29.22 30.87
CA ALA A 4 -9.51 28.19 29.86
C ALA A 4 -8.63 26.96 30.15
N ARG A 5 -9.25 25.83 30.49
CA ARG A 5 -8.54 24.56 30.60
C ARG A 5 -8.31 23.99 29.20
N VAL A 6 -7.07 24.09 28.72
CA VAL A 6 -6.64 23.38 27.50
C VAL A 6 -6.53 21.89 27.85
N ARG A 7 -7.40 21.06 27.27
CA ARG A 7 -7.27 19.59 27.33
C ARG A 7 -6.26 19.17 26.27
N CYS A 8 -5.04 18.84 26.69
CA CYS A 8 -4.00 18.31 25.82
C CYS A 8 -4.36 16.86 25.47
N SER A 9 -4.87 16.61 24.26
CA SER A 9 -5.13 15.25 23.78
C SER A 9 -3.81 14.59 23.42
N VAL A 10 -3.53 13.41 23.98
CA VAL A 10 -2.27 12.65 23.76
C VAL A 10 -2.36 11.72 22.53
N VAL A 11 -3.56 11.54 21.99
CA VAL A 11 -3.86 10.72 20.80
C VAL A 11 -3.00 11.07 19.58
N PRO A 12 -2.83 12.34 19.16
CA PRO A 12 -2.03 12.66 17.98
C PRO A 12 -0.54 12.32 18.14
N ILE A 13 -0.01 12.40 19.36
CA ILE A 13 1.39 12.07 19.65
C ILE A 13 1.60 10.56 19.56
N LEU A 14 0.65 9.77 20.05
CA LEU A 14 0.70 8.31 20.00
C LEU A 14 0.65 7.78 18.55
N LEU A 15 -0.17 8.41 17.69
CA LEU A 15 -0.26 8.11 16.25
C LEU A 15 1.06 8.37 15.51
N LEU A 16 1.76 9.46 15.84
CA LEU A 16 3.06 9.78 15.25
C LEU A 16 4.17 8.79 15.65
N ILE A 17 4.15 8.31 16.90
CA ILE A 17 5.14 7.35 17.39
C ILE A 17 4.95 5.98 16.72
N LEU A 18 3.71 5.54 16.47
CA LEU A 18 3.43 4.30 15.76
C LEU A 18 3.94 4.30 14.30
N SER A 19 4.04 5.49 13.68
CA SER A 19 4.51 5.63 12.30
C SER A 19 6.03 5.42 12.17
N ALA A 20 6.79 5.62 13.25
CA ALA A 20 8.25 5.60 13.21
C ALA A 20 8.87 4.19 13.30
N THR A 21 8.11 3.18 13.71
CA THR A 21 8.63 1.82 13.92
C THR A 21 8.49 0.88 12.71
N ALA A 22 7.98 1.38 11.58
CA ALA A 22 7.69 0.55 10.39
C ALA A 22 8.78 0.57 9.31
N ALA A 23 9.99 1.08 9.59
CA ALA A 23 11.06 1.15 8.61
C ALA A 23 12.07 0.00 8.78
N VAL A 24 11.78 -1.16 8.18
CA VAL A 24 12.77 -2.20 7.90
C VAL A 24 13.12 -2.10 6.42
N ALA A 25 14.27 -1.50 6.10
CA ALA A 25 14.72 -1.38 4.71
C ALA A 25 15.43 -2.69 4.31
N GLY A 26 14.91 -3.37 3.29
CA GLY A 26 15.52 -4.57 2.71
C GLY A 26 16.90 -4.28 2.10
N VAL A 27 17.80 -5.26 2.17
CA VAL A 27 19.13 -5.18 1.55
C VAL A 27 18.98 -5.47 0.06
N ARG A 28 18.91 -4.42 -0.77
CA ARG A 28 19.02 -4.58 -2.23
C ARG A 28 20.49 -4.71 -2.62
N HIS A 29 20.80 -5.65 -3.51
CA HIS A 29 22.14 -5.83 -4.04
C HIS A 29 22.45 -4.71 -5.04
N PHE A 30 23.58 -4.03 -4.89
CA PHE A 30 24.01 -2.95 -5.79
C PHE A 30 24.13 -3.47 -7.23
N GLY A 31 23.30 -2.94 -8.15
CA GLY A 31 23.35 -3.25 -9.58
C GLY A 31 22.01 -3.65 -10.21
N TYR A 32 21.01 -4.04 -9.41
CA TYR A 32 19.67 -4.38 -9.88
C TYR A 32 18.66 -3.35 -9.39
N VAL A 33 17.92 -2.72 -10.33
CA VAL A 33 16.80 -1.81 -9.99
C VAL A 33 15.56 -2.61 -9.63
N TYR A 34 15.43 -3.82 -10.19
CA TYR A 34 14.36 -4.78 -9.92
C TYR A 34 14.97 -6.14 -9.56
N GLU A 35 14.66 -6.64 -8.37
CA GLU A 35 14.93 -8.02 -7.97
C GLU A 35 13.57 -8.74 -7.93
N ALA A 36 13.42 -9.82 -8.70
CA ALA A 36 12.23 -10.67 -8.67
C ALA A 36 12.36 -11.74 -7.57
N VAL A 37 12.69 -11.30 -6.36
CA VAL A 37 12.82 -12.18 -5.19
C VAL A 37 11.44 -12.44 -4.59
N THR A 38 11.25 -13.65 -4.06
CA THR A 38 10.11 -13.97 -3.21
C THR A 38 10.38 -13.51 -1.79
N THR A 39 9.36 -13.03 -1.09
CA THR A 39 9.42 -12.63 0.31
C THR A 39 9.77 -13.82 1.20
N ALA A 40 10.54 -13.59 2.26
CA ALA A 40 11.11 -14.65 3.11
C ALA A 40 10.01 -15.54 3.74
N PRO A 41 10.24 -16.84 3.97
CA PRO A 41 9.23 -17.73 4.54
C PRO A 41 8.69 -17.23 5.89
N GLY A 42 7.37 -17.20 6.02
CA GLY A 42 6.68 -16.75 7.24
C GLY A 42 6.64 -15.23 7.44
N SER A 43 7.24 -14.45 6.54
CA SER A 43 7.11 -12.99 6.57
C SER A 43 5.80 -12.53 5.93
N LEU A 44 5.31 -11.38 6.40
CA LEU A 44 4.10 -10.73 5.94
C LEU A 44 4.45 -9.28 5.61
N ASP A 45 4.27 -8.92 4.35
CA ASP A 45 4.37 -7.55 3.88
C ASP A 45 2.97 -7.02 3.55
N ILE A 46 2.73 -5.75 3.85
CA ILE A 46 1.46 -5.09 3.56
C ILE A 46 1.76 -3.87 2.71
N GLU A 47 1.32 -3.89 1.46
CA GLU A 47 1.45 -2.77 0.55
C GLU A 47 0.13 -2.00 0.46
N ASN A 48 0.22 -0.69 0.67
CA ASN A 48 -0.90 0.24 0.50
C ASN A 48 -0.51 1.24 -0.58
N TRP A 49 -1.28 1.22 -1.66
CA TRP A 49 -1.09 2.12 -2.79
C TRP A 49 -2.19 3.15 -2.83
N VAL A 50 -1.80 4.42 -2.95
CA VAL A 50 -2.71 5.55 -3.16
C VAL A 50 -2.16 6.39 -4.29
N THR A 51 -2.94 6.52 -5.36
CA THR A 51 -2.57 7.35 -6.52
C THR A 51 -3.65 8.36 -6.80
N TRP A 52 -3.24 9.62 -6.89
CA TRP A 52 -4.11 10.66 -7.43
C TRP A 52 -3.84 10.86 -8.91
N SER A 53 -4.90 10.94 -9.69
CA SER A 53 -4.84 11.30 -11.10
C SER A 53 -5.91 12.33 -11.46
N ARG A 54 -5.67 13.05 -12.56
CA ARG A 54 -6.64 13.97 -13.14
C ARG A 54 -6.87 13.60 -14.59
N THR A 55 -8.11 13.22 -14.91
CA THR A 55 -8.52 12.90 -16.27
C THR A 55 -9.07 14.14 -16.96
N SER A 56 -9.11 14.14 -18.30
CA SER A 56 -9.59 15.27 -19.10
C SER A 56 -10.56 14.88 -20.22
N ASN A 57 -10.84 13.58 -20.40
CA ASN A 57 -11.70 13.03 -21.43
C ASN A 57 -12.42 11.79 -20.85
N PRO A 58 -13.77 11.66 -20.91
CA PRO A 58 -14.75 12.54 -21.57
C PRO A 58 -15.09 13.83 -20.81
N GLN A 59 -14.89 13.87 -19.49
CA GLN A 59 -14.96 15.10 -18.69
C GLN A 59 -13.75 15.17 -17.75
N ARG A 60 -13.44 16.38 -17.28
CA ARG A 60 -12.39 16.55 -16.26
C ARG A 60 -12.89 16.01 -14.92
N ALA A 61 -12.24 14.97 -14.43
CA ALA A 61 -12.47 14.42 -13.10
C ALA A 61 -11.15 14.37 -12.33
N ASP A 62 -11.26 14.46 -11.01
CA ASP A 62 -10.20 14.11 -10.06
C ASP A 62 -10.49 12.71 -9.54
N GLU A 63 -9.50 11.83 -9.61
CA GLU A 63 -9.62 10.44 -9.17
C GLU A 63 -8.53 10.10 -8.16
N VAL A 64 -8.89 9.37 -7.12
CA VAL A 64 -7.95 8.78 -6.18
C VAL A 64 -8.18 7.28 -6.16
N ASP A 65 -7.18 6.54 -6.60
CA ASP A 65 -7.14 5.09 -6.61
C ASP A 65 -6.50 4.56 -5.33
N PHE A 66 -7.08 3.49 -4.79
CA PHE A 66 -6.63 2.78 -3.61
C PHE A 66 -6.46 1.30 -3.93
N ARG A 67 -5.35 0.72 -3.48
CA ARG A 67 -5.08 -0.71 -3.54
C ARG A 67 -4.43 -1.17 -2.25
N HIS A 68 -4.84 -2.34 -1.78
CA HIS A 68 -4.37 -2.95 -0.53
C HIS A 68 -3.97 -4.39 -0.80
N GLU A 69 -2.69 -4.68 -0.60
CA GLU A 69 -2.10 -5.99 -0.82
C GLU A 69 -1.51 -6.54 0.48
N PHE A 70 -1.72 -7.83 0.70
CA PHE A 70 -1.02 -8.61 1.73
C PHE A 70 -0.20 -9.67 1.02
N GLU A 71 1.12 -9.63 1.21
CA GLU A 71 2.06 -10.59 0.62
C GLU A 71 2.60 -11.51 1.70
N PHE A 72 2.57 -12.82 1.46
CA PHE A 72 3.06 -13.81 2.40
C PHE A 72 4.08 -14.73 1.75
N GLY A 73 5.28 -14.79 2.35
CA GLY A 73 6.31 -15.74 1.96
C GLY A 73 5.94 -17.15 2.44
N VAL A 74 5.62 -18.06 1.52
CA VAL A 74 5.20 -19.43 1.85
C VAL A 74 6.42 -20.34 2.02
N THR A 75 7.36 -20.26 1.08
CA THR A 75 8.65 -20.98 1.09
C THR A 75 9.73 -20.09 0.50
N GLU A 76 10.99 -20.52 0.50
CA GLU A 76 12.12 -19.74 -0.04
C GLU A 76 11.96 -19.38 -1.52
N ASN A 77 11.09 -20.09 -2.24
CA ASN A 77 10.83 -19.88 -3.66
C ASN A 77 9.35 -19.76 -4.01
N PHE A 78 8.46 -19.62 -3.03
CA PHE A 78 7.03 -19.49 -3.28
C PHE A 78 6.43 -18.40 -2.39
N GLN A 79 5.70 -17.48 -3.01
CA GLN A 79 4.98 -16.38 -2.38
C GLN A 79 3.54 -16.37 -2.89
N ALA A 80 2.63 -15.97 -2.01
CA ALA A 80 1.25 -15.70 -2.38
C ALA A 80 0.85 -14.32 -1.85
N SER A 81 0.06 -13.60 -2.65
CA SER A 81 -0.47 -12.30 -2.28
C SER A 81 -1.98 -12.23 -2.46
N LEU A 82 -2.63 -11.43 -1.62
CA LEU A 82 -4.06 -11.15 -1.69
C LEU A 82 -4.28 -9.65 -1.82
N TYR A 83 -4.85 -9.25 -2.95
CA TYR A 83 -5.45 -7.93 -3.16
C TYR A 83 -6.87 -7.95 -2.62
N VAL A 84 -7.10 -7.26 -1.50
CA VAL A 84 -8.38 -7.34 -0.79
C VAL A 84 -9.47 -6.56 -1.53
N ALA A 85 -9.19 -5.31 -1.90
CA ALA A 85 -10.10 -4.49 -2.67
C ALA A 85 -9.34 -3.35 -3.35
N ASP A 86 -9.43 -3.32 -4.67
CA ASP A 86 -9.08 -2.18 -5.48
C ASP A 86 -10.32 -1.32 -5.65
N TRP A 87 -10.21 -0.04 -5.32
CA TRP A 87 -11.33 0.88 -5.40
C TRP A 87 -10.84 2.30 -5.64
N SER A 88 -11.70 3.12 -6.23
CA SER A 88 -11.39 4.51 -6.50
C SER A 88 -12.52 5.43 -6.05
N TYR A 89 -12.14 6.67 -5.72
CA TYR A 89 -13.07 7.78 -5.60
C TYR A 89 -12.87 8.71 -6.78
N SER A 90 -13.92 8.97 -7.54
CA SER A 90 -13.87 9.87 -8.68
C SER A 90 -14.89 10.99 -8.50
N ALA A 91 -14.48 12.22 -8.83
CA ALA A 91 -15.35 13.39 -8.76
C ALA A 91 -15.17 14.28 -10.00
N ASP A 92 -16.28 14.57 -10.66
CA ASP A 92 -16.38 15.57 -11.73
C ASP A 92 -17.33 16.71 -11.33
N ARG A 93 -17.70 17.59 -12.28
CA ARG A 93 -18.60 18.73 -12.00
C ARG A 93 -20.04 18.34 -11.68
N GLN A 94 -20.49 17.18 -12.13
CA GLN A 94 -21.88 16.73 -12.07
C GLN A 94 -22.08 15.63 -11.03
N ASN A 95 -21.10 14.75 -10.86
CA ASN A 95 -21.20 13.56 -10.05
C ASN A 95 -19.92 13.33 -9.24
N SER A 96 -20.06 12.61 -8.14
CA SER A 96 -18.96 11.95 -7.46
C SER A 96 -19.41 10.61 -6.92
N GLY A 97 -18.46 9.70 -6.74
CA GLY A 97 -18.77 8.36 -6.25
C GLY A 97 -17.55 7.52 -5.99
N PHE A 98 -17.80 6.39 -5.32
CA PHE A 98 -16.84 5.33 -5.11
C PHE A 98 -17.13 4.18 -6.05
N THR A 99 -16.08 3.63 -6.65
CA THR A 99 -16.17 2.47 -7.54
C THR A 99 -15.27 1.38 -7.00
N TYR A 100 -15.83 0.19 -6.84
CA TYR A 100 -15.04 -1.02 -6.63
C TYR A 100 -14.61 -1.57 -7.99
N SER A 101 -13.34 -1.94 -8.12
CA SER A 101 -12.79 -2.59 -9.30
C SER A 101 -12.80 -4.10 -9.11
N ASP A 102 -11.94 -4.61 -8.24
CA ASP A 102 -11.72 -6.04 -8.09
C ASP A 102 -10.99 -6.43 -6.79
N SER A 103 -10.85 -7.74 -6.62
CA SER A 103 -10.01 -8.41 -5.64
C SER A 103 -9.28 -9.51 -6.41
N ALA A 104 -8.04 -9.79 -6.03
CA ALA A 104 -7.20 -10.73 -6.77
C ALA A 104 -6.31 -11.56 -5.83
N LEU A 105 -5.96 -12.76 -6.29
CA LEU A 105 -4.95 -13.60 -5.68
C LEU A 105 -3.77 -13.69 -6.66
N GLU A 106 -2.56 -13.39 -6.20
CA GLU A 106 -1.34 -13.57 -6.96
C GLU A 106 -0.50 -14.69 -6.36
N LEU A 107 0.12 -15.50 -7.22
CA LEU A 107 0.99 -16.60 -6.84
C LEU A 107 2.31 -16.46 -7.60
N ILE A 108 3.42 -16.26 -6.90
CA ILE A 108 4.75 -16.12 -7.48
C ILE A 108 5.60 -17.33 -7.08
N TYR A 109 6.18 -18.00 -8.08
CA TYR A 109 7.14 -19.08 -7.87
C TYR A 109 8.49 -18.74 -8.51
N ASN A 110 9.54 -18.70 -7.71
CA ASN A 110 10.88 -18.40 -8.17
C ASN A 110 11.56 -19.66 -8.73
N LEU A 111 11.81 -19.67 -10.05
CA LEU A 111 12.47 -20.78 -10.74
C LEU A 111 14.00 -20.72 -10.64
N THR A 112 14.57 -19.52 -10.73
CA THR A 112 16.01 -19.28 -10.75
C THR A 112 16.32 -17.92 -10.16
N ASN A 113 17.24 -17.86 -9.20
CA ASN A 113 17.73 -16.60 -8.65
C ASN A 113 19.25 -16.47 -8.95
N PRO A 114 19.67 -15.58 -9.85
CA PRO A 114 21.08 -15.45 -10.25
C PRO A 114 21.95 -14.72 -9.21
N VAL A 115 21.36 -14.27 -8.09
CA VAL A 115 22.02 -13.48 -7.05
C VAL A 115 22.38 -14.35 -5.83
N ILE A 116 21.96 -15.62 -5.79
CA ILE A 116 22.32 -16.62 -4.77
C ILE A 116 23.43 -17.53 -5.27
#